data_AF-A0A2B0W0P0-F1
#
_entry.id   AF-A0A2B0W0P0-F1
#
_cell.length_a   1.000
_cell.length_b   1.000
_cell.length_c   1.000
_cell.angle_alpha   90.00
_cell.angle_beta   90.00
_cell.angle_gamma   90.00
#
_symmetry.space_group_name_H-M   'P 1'
#
loop_
_entity.id
_entity.type
_entity.pdbx_description
1 polymer ?
#
loop_
_entity_poly.entity_id
_entity_poly.type
_entity_poly.pdbx_seq_one_letter_code
_entity_poly.pdbx_strand_id
1 'polypeptide(L)'
;MLLVTAVTVKPAISKAEESDVNITLLGTADIHGRFMPWDYALDGANMSGSLTQLYTVIKKVRQENPNTILVDAGDTIQGNSVELFNDKPQSPMMVAMNTMGYDAWAFGNHEFNFGLDTLKKVSEQYKGKMLAG
;
A
#
# COMPACT_ATOMS: atom_id res chain seq x y z
N MET A 1 -67.93 -27.02 -4.30
CA MET A 1 -66.96 -28.01 -3.80
C MET A 1 -65.60 -27.64 -4.40
N LEU A 2 -64.60 -27.44 -3.55
CA LEU A 2 -63.37 -26.68 -3.81
C LEU A 2 -62.40 -27.46 -4.72
N LEU A 3 -61.91 -26.85 -5.80
CA LEU A 3 -60.79 -27.38 -6.60
C LEU A 3 -59.49 -26.79 -6.02
N VAL A 4 -58.59 -27.63 -5.51
CA VAL A 4 -57.27 -27.20 -5.03
C VAL A 4 -56.23 -27.64 -6.05
N THR A 5 -55.70 -26.71 -6.82
CA THR A 5 -54.55 -26.92 -7.71
C THR A 5 -53.27 -26.68 -6.92
N ALA A 6 -52.44 -27.71 -6.76
CA ALA A 6 -51.12 -27.57 -6.15
C ALA A 6 -50.16 -26.92 -7.16
N VAL A 7 -49.69 -25.71 -6.86
CA VAL A 7 -48.59 -25.06 -7.59
C VAL A 7 -47.28 -25.40 -6.91
N THR A 8 -46.45 -26.22 -7.57
CA THR A 8 -45.08 -26.47 -7.17
C THR A 8 -44.17 -25.36 -7.70
N VAL A 9 -43.82 -24.40 -6.84
CA VAL A 9 -42.78 -23.42 -7.15
C VAL A 9 -41.43 -24.09 -6.89
N LYS A 10 -40.67 -24.38 -7.95
CA LYS A 10 -39.25 -24.76 -7.81
C LYS A 10 -38.45 -23.51 -7.43
N PRO A 11 -37.59 -23.55 -6.41
CA PRO A 11 -36.67 -22.45 -6.15
C PRO A 11 -35.71 -22.36 -7.33
N ALA A 12 -35.71 -21.22 -8.03
CA ALA A 12 -34.64 -20.90 -8.97
C ALA A 12 -33.38 -20.61 -8.16
N ILE A 13 -32.51 -21.61 -8.05
CA ILE A 13 -31.13 -21.37 -7.61
C ILE A 13 -30.47 -20.64 -8.79
N SER A 14 -30.44 -19.31 -8.70
CA SER A 14 -29.60 -18.50 -9.59
C SER A 14 -28.15 -18.86 -9.25
N LYS A 15 -27.49 -19.57 -10.18
CA LYS A 15 -26.05 -19.75 -10.14
C LYS A 15 -25.46 -18.36 -10.31
N ALA A 16 -24.71 -17.86 -9.33
CA ALA A 16 -23.97 -16.61 -9.47
C ALA A 16 -23.12 -16.74 -10.75
N GLU A 17 -23.19 -15.74 -11.64
CA GLU A 17 -22.29 -15.71 -12.78
C GLU A 17 -20.85 -15.63 -12.24
N GLU A 18 -20.03 -16.63 -12.56
CA GLU A 18 -18.57 -16.55 -12.38
C GLU A 18 -18.07 -15.50 -13.37
N SER A 19 -18.06 -14.24 -12.93
CA SER A 19 -17.40 -13.16 -13.65
C SER A 19 -15.94 -13.11 -13.23
N ASP A 20 -15.02 -13.19 -14.19
CA ASP A 20 -13.59 -13.02 -13.94
C ASP A 20 -13.33 -11.65 -13.31
N VAL A 21 -12.58 -11.63 -12.20
CA VAL A 21 -12.14 -10.38 -11.56
C VAL A 21 -10.69 -10.12 -11.92
N ASN A 22 -10.44 -9.08 -12.71
CA ASN A 22 -9.09 -8.65 -13.04
C ASN A 22 -8.48 -7.88 -11.86
N ILE A 23 -7.46 -8.45 -11.23
CA ILE A 23 -6.69 -7.80 -10.15
C ILE A 23 -5.39 -7.22 -10.73
N THR A 24 -5.08 -5.98 -10.38
CA THR A 24 -3.78 -5.37 -10.66
C THR A 24 -2.95 -5.34 -9.38
N LEU A 25 -1.74 -5.89 -9.43
CA LEU A 25 -0.79 -5.82 -8.32
C LEU A 25 0.32 -4.82 -8.67
N LEU A 26 0.45 -3.78 -7.86
CA LEU A 26 1.55 -2.81 -7.92
C LEU A 26 2.46 -3.03 -6.72
N GLY A 27 3.77 -3.03 -6.97
CA GLY A 27 4.79 -3.20 -5.95
C GLY A 27 5.84 -2.10 -6.02
N THR A 28 6.24 -1.59 -4.86
CA THR A 28 7.48 -0.83 -4.68
C THR A 28 8.44 -1.59 -3.79
N ALA A 29 9.72 -1.25 -3.86
CA ALA A 29 10.78 -1.78 -3.03
C ALA A 29 11.93 -0.76 -2.99
N ASP A 30 12.77 -0.81 -1.97
CA ASP A 30 14.04 -0.06 -1.92
C ASP A 30 13.86 1.45 -2.14
N ILE A 31 12.75 2.00 -1.65
CA ILE A 31 12.46 3.44 -1.79
C ILE A 31 13.49 4.28 -1.03
N HIS A 32 14.06 3.72 0.05
CA HIS A 32 15.14 4.30 0.82
C HIS A 32 14.93 5.79 1.17
N GLY A 33 13.77 6.09 1.78
CA GLY A 33 13.46 7.45 2.21
C GLY A 33 13.16 8.46 1.09
N ARG A 34 13.08 8.06 -0.18
CA ARG A 34 12.77 8.96 -1.32
C ARG A 34 11.28 9.25 -1.42
N PHE A 35 10.73 9.97 -0.44
CA PHE A 35 9.33 10.40 -0.47
C PHE A 35 9.08 11.57 -1.44
N MET A 36 10.08 12.43 -1.68
CA MET A 36 10.05 13.56 -2.62
C MET A 36 11.20 13.47 -3.64
N PRO A 37 11.11 14.13 -4.82
CA PRO A 37 12.16 14.14 -5.83
C PRO A 37 13.30 15.11 -5.46
N TRP A 38 13.89 14.89 -4.29
CA TRP A 38 14.99 15.68 -3.75
C TRP A 38 16.06 14.76 -3.17
N ASP A 39 17.31 15.10 -3.42
CA ASP A 39 18.46 14.48 -2.79
C ASP A 39 18.97 15.41 -1.68
N TYR A 40 18.79 15.01 -0.42
CA TYR A 40 19.11 15.87 0.72
C TYR A 40 20.62 15.97 0.99
N ALA A 41 21.42 15.04 0.49
CA ALA A 41 22.88 15.11 0.64
C ALA A 41 23.50 16.12 -0.33
N LEU A 42 22.95 16.18 -1.56
CA LEU A 42 23.38 17.13 -2.59
C LEU A 42 22.62 18.47 -2.53
N ASP A 43 21.59 18.55 -1.70
CA ASP A 43 20.65 19.68 -1.61
C ASP A 43 20.13 20.12 -2.99
N GLY A 44 19.57 19.17 -3.74
CA GLY A 44 19.10 19.42 -5.10
C GLY A 44 18.00 18.48 -5.57
N ALA A 45 17.30 18.90 -6.62
CA ALA A 45 16.25 18.09 -7.24
C ALA A 45 16.84 16.79 -7.82
N ASN A 46 16.17 15.68 -7.55
CA ASN A 46 16.51 14.37 -8.11
C ASN A 46 15.25 13.71 -8.63
N MET A 47 15.12 13.69 -9.96
CA MET A 47 13.92 13.22 -10.67
C MET A 47 13.98 11.73 -11.03
N SER A 48 14.99 10.98 -10.57
CA SER A 48 15.16 9.57 -10.90
C SER A 48 14.09 8.65 -10.29
N GLY A 49 13.37 9.12 -9.28
CA GLY A 49 12.25 8.41 -8.68
C GLY A 49 11.95 8.88 -7.26
N SER A 50 10.67 8.89 -6.91
CA SER A 50 10.17 9.19 -5.56
C SER A 50 8.72 8.75 -5.40
N LEU A 51 8.26 8.64 -4.15
CA LEU A 51 6.85 8.29 -3.88
C LEU A 51 5.86 9.29 -4.48
N THR A 52 6.15 10.60 -4.48
CA THR A 52 5.23 11.58 -5.09
C THR A 52 5.14 11.45 -6.62
N GLN A 53 6.23 11.11 -7.29
CA GLN A 53 6.20 10.78 -8.72
C GLN A 53 5.39 9.50 -8.97
N LEU A 54 5.66 8.44 -8.20
CA LEU A 54 4.93 7.16 -8.28
C LEU A 54 3.44 7.34 -8.02
N TYR A 55 3.05 8.21 -7.09
CA TYR A 55 1.64 8.45 -6.77
C TYR A 55 0.83 8.94 -7.97
N THR A 56 1.46 9.68 -8.90
CA THR A 56 0.80 10.11 -10.14
C THR A 56 0.42 8.91 -11.00
N VAL A 57 1.35 7.95 -11.16
CA VAL A 57 1.12 6.73 -11.94
C VAL A 57 0.13 5.79 -11.24
N ILE A 58 0.27 5.61 -9.93
CA ILE A 58 -0.62 4.76 -9.12
C ILE A 58 -2.07 5.25 -9.20
N LYS A 59 -2.30 6.57 -9.13
CA LYS A 59 -3.67 7.13 -9.29
C LYS A 59 -4.24 6.82 -10.66
N LYS A 60 -3.45 6.92 -11.72
CA LYS A 60 -3.88 6.58 -13.08
C LYS A 60 -4.27 5.09 -13.18
N VAL A 61 -3.42 4.19 -12.68
CA VAL A 61 -3.71 2.74 -12.69
C VAL A 61 -4.97 2.41 -11.90
N ARG A 62 -5.18 3.03 -10.73
CA ARG A 62 -6.40 2.84 -9.93
C ARG A 62 -7.67 3.38 -10.59
N GLN A 63 -7.56 4.42 -11.42
CA GLN A 63 -8.68 4.90 -12.22
C GLN A 63 -9.04 3.91 -13.34
N GLU A 64 -8.03 3.25 -13.92
CA GLU A 64 -8.22 2.24 -14.97
C GLU A 64 -8.74 0.91 -14.41
N ASN A 65 -8.27 0.48 -13.23
CA ASN A 65 -8.74 -0.71 -12.54
C ASN A 65 -8.91 -0.45 -11.01
N PRO A 66 -10.15 -0.33 -10.51
CA PRO A 66 -10.41 -0.20 -9.08
C PRO A 66 -9.94 -1.39 -8.24
N ASN A 67 -9.81 -2.59 -8.84
CA ASN A 67 -9.31 -3.79 -8.17
C ASN A 67 -7.77 -3.81 -8.18
N THR A 68 -7.14 -2.72 -7.72
CA THR A 68 -5.68 -2.58 -7.65
C THR A 68 -5.20 -2.69 -6.22
N ILE A 69 -4.25 -3.59 -5.98
CA ILE A 69 -3.53 -3.76 -4.72
C ILE A 69 -2.15 -3.10 -4.86
N LEU A 70 -1.79 -2.27 -3.89
CA LEU A 70 -0.48 -1.61 -3.80
C LEU A 70 0.29 -2.11 -2.58
N VAL A 71 1.46 -2.69 -2.81
CA VAL A 71 2.32 -3.23 -1.75
C VAL A 71 3.73 -2.64 -1.79
N ASP A 72 4.40 -2.60 -0.65
CA ASP A 72 5.82 -2.25 -0.55
C ASP A 72 6.61 -3.42 0.05
N ALA A 73 7.77 -3.73 -0.53
CA ALA A 73 8.62 -4.86 -0.17
C ALA A 73 9.72 -4.54 0.84
N GLY A 74 9.76 -3.32 1.40
CA GLY A 74 10.70 -2.93 2.44
C GLY A 74 11.83 -2.02 1.98
N ASP A 75 12.77 -1.78 2.89
CA ASP A 75 13.84 -0.78 2.79
C ASP A 75 13.28 0.62 2.51
N THR A 76 12.34 1.01 3.38
CA THR A 76 11.51 2.20 3.25
C THR A 76 12.00 3.32 4.18
N ILE A 77 12.33 3.00 5.43
CA ILE A 77 12.52 3.98 6.53
C ILE A 77 13.98 4.36 6.79
N GLN A 78 14.87 4.06 5.86
CA GLN A 78 16.30 4.35 5.93
C GLN A 78 16.78 4.91 4.60
N GLY A 79 17.66 5.92 4.63
CA GLY A 79 18.24 6.49 3.42
C GLY A 79 17.62 7.84 3.07
N ASN A 80 18.30 8.57 2.18
CA ASN A 80 17.93 9.94 1.80
C ASN A 80 17.62 10.86 3.02
N SER A 81 18.32 10.67 4.14
CA SER A 81 18.13 11.39 5.42
C SER A 81 16.76 11.23 6.09
N VAL A 82 15.95 10.24 5.69
CA VAL A 82 14.63 10.03 6.29
C VAL A 82 14.69 9.57 7.74
N GLU A 83 15.77 8.89 8.11
CA GLU A 83 16.04 8.41 9.46
C GLU A 83 16.17 9.55 10.50
N LEU A 84 16.44 10.79 10.05
CA LEU A 84 16.43 11.98 10.92
C LEU A 84 15.05 12.28 11.53
N PHE A 85 14.00 11.62 11.02
CA PHE A 85 12.63 11.75 11.51
C PHE A 85 12.22 10.63 12.48
N ASN A 86 13.10 9.66 12.77
CA ASN A 86 12.78 8.52 13.64
C ASN A 86 12.37 8.94 15.06
N ASP A 87 12.97 10.01 15.58
CA ASP A 87 12.63 10.57 16.89
C ASP A 87 11.42 11.54 16.84
N LYS A 88 10.99 11.95 15.64
CA LYS A 88 9.91 12.93 15.45
C LYS A 88 8.52 12.28 15.57
N PRO A 89 7.47 13.09 15.74
CA PRO A 89 6.09 12.58 15.85
C PRO A 89 5.55 11.93 14.58
N GLN A 90 6.11 12.26 13.41
CA GLN A 90 5.64 11.77 12.12
C GLN A 90 6.81 11.33 11.25
N SER A 91 6.75 10.09 10.76
CA SER A 91 7.63 9.59 9.70
C SER A 91 7.13 10.07 8.34
N PRO A 92 7.97 10.77 7.53
CA PRO A 92 7.61 11.19 6.18
C PRO A 92 7.14 10.03 5.30
N MET A 93 7.76 8.86 5.44
CA MET A 93 7.39 7.66 4.70
C MET A 93 6.00 7.17 5.07
N MET A 94 5.68 7.11 6.37
CA MET A 94 4.37 6.66 6.82
C MET A 94 3.27 7.65 6.40
N VAL A 95 3.56 8.95 6.42
CA VAL A 95 2.64 9.96 5.87
C VAL A 95 2.39 9.72 4.38
N ALA A 96 3.45 9.51 3.60
CA ALA A 96 3.34 9.28 2.16
C ALA A 96 2.59 7.96 1.86
N MET A 97 2.99 6.84 2.45
CA MET A 97 2.35 5.54 2.22
C MET A 97 0.88 5.52 2.63
N ASN A 98 0.54 6.13 3.76
CA ASN A 98 -0.85 6.27 4.19
C ASN A 98 -1.66 7.13 3.22
N THR A 99 -1.09 8.23 2.73
CA THR A 99 -1.75 9.11 1.74
C THR A 99 -1.93 8.42 0.39
N MET A 100 -0.95 7.61 -0.01
CA MET A 100 -0.99 6.81 -1.22
C MET A 100 -1.89 5.57 -1.07
N GLY A 101 -2.35 5.24 0.13
CA GLY A 101 -3.19 4.08 0.40
C GLY A 101 -2.51 2.76 0.03
N TYR A 102 -1.29 2.52 0.53
CA TYR A 102 -0.69 1.19 0.45
C TYR A 102 -1.54 0.19 1.24
N ASP A 103 -1.71 -1.01 0.67
CA ASP A 103 -2.48 -2.10 1.26
C ASP A 103 -1.62 -2.92 2.23
N ALA A 104 -0.38 -3.20 1.83
CA ALA A 104 0.56 -3.97 2.64
C ALA A 104 2.00 -3.45 2.56
N TRP A 105 2.75 -3.67 3.62
CA TRP A 105 4.16 -3.32 3.74
C TRP A 105 4.93 -4.46 4.42
N ALA A 106 5.93 -5.01 3.74
CA ALA A 106 6.88 -5.96 4.31
C ALA A 106 8.12 -5.22 4.85
N PHE A 107 8.80 -5.79 5.84
CA PHE A 107 10.06 -5.24 6.32
C PHE A 107 11.24 -5.81 5.55
N GLY A 108 12.10 -4.92 5.05
CA GLY A 108 13.42 -5.23 4.52
C GLY A 108 14.46 -5.25 5.63
N ASN A 109 15.74 -5.40 5.27
CA ASN A 109 16.81 -5.45 6.27
C ASN A 109 17.08 -4.09 6.90
N HIS A 110 16.84 -2.98 6.21
CA HIS A 110 17.14 -1.64 6.72
C HIS A 110 16.11 -1.11 7.73
N GLU A 111 14.91 -1.70 7.81
CA GLU A 111 13.95 -1.42 8.87
C GLU A 111 14.51 -1.68 10.29
N PHE A 112 15.47 -2.59 10.41
CA PHE A 112 16.05 -3.01 11.70
C PHE A 112 17.28 -2.21 12.15
N ASN A 113 17.77 -1.28 11.32
CA ASN A 113 19.04 -0.56 11.56
C ASN A 113 19.03 0.30 12.83
N PHE A 114 17.85 0.77 13.26
CA PHE A 114 17.70 1.74 14.35
C PHE A 114 17.11 1.14 15.63
N GLY A 115 17.11 -0.20 15.73
CA GLY A 115 16.57 -0.94 16.87
C GLY A 115 15.05 -1.11 16.81
N LEU A 116 14.56 -2.12 17.55
CA LEU A 116 13.16 -2.54 17.51
C LEU A 116 12.20 -1.48 18.06
N ASP A 117 12.63 -0.65 19.01
CA ASP A 117 11.81 0.44 19.54
C ASP A 117 11.52 1.50 18.48
N THR A 118 12.52 1.85 17.68
CA THR A 118 12.36 2.77 16.55
C THR A 118 11.46 2.15 15.49
N LEU A 119 11.73 0.90 15.11
CA LEU A 119 10.91 0.18 14.13
C LEU A 119 9.45 0.16 14.57
N LYS A 120 9.17 -0.24 15.82
CA LYS A 120 7.82 -0.24 16.39
C LYS A 120 7.17 1.14 16.34
N LYS A 121 7.89 2.18 16.79
CA LYS A 121 7.38 3.55 16.80
C LYS A 121 7.00 4.06 15.40
N VAL A 122 7.83 3.76 14.39
CA VAL A 122 7.56 4.17 13.02
C VAL A 122 6.42 3.33 12.43
N SER A 123 6.46 2.02 12.60
CA SER A 123 5.51 1.10 11.99
C SER A 123 4.10 1.19 12.58
N GLU A 124 3.96 1.58 13.85
CA GLU A 124 2.66 1.90 14.47
C GLU A 124 1.94 3.09 13.82
N GLN A 125 2.62 3.91 13.02
CA GLN A 125 2.01 5.00 12.27
C GLN A 125 1.39 4.53 10.94
N TYR A 126 1.72 3.32 10.47
CA TYR A 126 1.18 2.77 9.23
C TYR A 126 -0.26 2.29 9.43
N LYS A 127 -1.14 2.64 8.48
CA LYS A 127 -2.57 2.29 8.54
C LYS A 127 -2.91 0.99 7.79
N GLY A 128 -2.03 0.53 6.91
CA GLY A 128 -2.21 -0.70 6.14
C GLY A 128 -1.79 -1.95 6.93
N LYS A 129 -1.63 -3.07 6.22
CA LYS A 129 -1.18 -4.34 6.83
C LYS A 129 0.33 -4.46 6.81
N MET A 130 0.94 -4.64 7.97
CA MET A 130 2.35 -5.05 8.05
C MET A 130 2.45 -6.56 7.80
N LEU A 131 3.38 -6.97 6.94
CA LEU A 131 3.69 -8.36 6.62
C LEU A 131 5.10 -8.69 7.14
N ALA A 132 5.21 -8.80 8.47
CA ALA A 132 6.43 -9.19 9.16
C ALA A 132 6.09 -10.36 10.08
N GLY A 133 6.77 -11.50 9.86
CA GLY A 133 6.60 -12.75 10.61
C GLY A 133 7.68 -12.99 11.65
#